data_AF-A0A9W6WT84-F1
#
_entry.id   AF-A0A9W6WT84-F1
#
_cell.length_a   1.000
_cell.length_b   1.000
_cell.length_c   1.000
_cell.angle_alpha   90.00
_cell.angle_beta   90.00
_cell.angle_gamma   90.00
#
_symmetry.space_group_name_H-M   'P 1'
#
loop_
_entity.id
_entity.type
_entity.pdbx_description
1 polymer ?
#
loop_
_entity_poly.entity_id
_entity_poly.type
_entity_poly.pdbx_seq_one_letter_code
_entity_poly.pdbx_strand_id
1 'polypeptide(L)'
;MAVANGEAQGVAAAMADVAEVFECEGRFSFLREPHRFIFRVHSDSSLRVEIKPVASANRSAAAVDPDPRVRGTIEDIDDVEQQQQDALDAIAEDSAMHQQHDADVDGESDAKLLAYDGRALVEMPPQGRRDETQPLSYVVHFKIVQWGRGAQGMWSQIVKCIAHLSREHGMSGRFTEIRENAEEAEDFALRQVAHRLEPMDCPLHPLTPGRYELRGITIAENAFVYECAVNLTLQSNGMMSGTSRELPFMQECPLAGMWTRSGLNYLLQYEMHGNKHTYIYFGTPFRSGLQGTWQNSELRVIGANLGARASQAERGILEFQLDKAVRVWSEEYHKDYPAAFRDCVKLLLLASHRDGILPNHLWSSIVSYCGYDWFRSDLQKSLTPNETKDSDIEATNVP
;
A
#
# COMPACT_ATOMS: atom_id res chain seq x y z
N MET A 1 -47.25 -9.07 -23.53
CA MET A 1 -46.87 -9.33 -24.94
C MET A 1 -45.70 -8.38 -25.24
N ALA A 2 -44.54 -8.94 -25.64
CA ALA A 2 -43.19 -8.34 -25.78
C ALA A 2 -42.54 -7.88 -24.44
N VAL A 3 -41.46 -8.42 -23.86
CA VAL A 3 -40.17 -9.04 -24.28
C VAL A 3 -39.15 -8.06 -24.88
N ALA A 4 -37.93 -8.11 -24.33
CA ALA A 4 -36.63 -7.53 -24.70
C ALA A 4 -36.28 -6.20 -23.99
N ASN A 5 -35.12 -5.95 -23.36
CA ASN A 5 -33.86 -6.66 -23.08
C ASN A 5 -33.24 -5.86 -21.90
N GLY A 6 -32.61 -6.40 -20.85
CA GLY A 6 -31.95 -7.71 -20.73
C GLY A 6 -30.43 -7.64 -20.93
N GLU A 7 -29.81 -6.47 -21.08
CA GLU A 7 -28.36 -6.35 -21.34
C GLU A 7 -27.78 -5.07 -20.73
N ALA A 8 -27.47 -5.07 -19.42
CA ALA A 8 -26.63 -4.02 -18.81
C ALA A 8 -25.86 -4.49 -17.55
N GLN A 9 -25.82 -5.80 -17.28
CA GLN A 9 -25.02 -6.37 -16.17
C GLN A 9 -23.85 -7.24 -16.66
N GLY A 10 -23.61 -7.29 -17.97
CA GLY A 10 -22.65 -8.20 -18.61
C GLY A 10 -21.25 -7.64 -18.91
N VAL A 11 -20.94 -6.38 -18.58
CA VAL A 11 -19.62 -5.76 -18.90
C VAL A 11 -18.74 -5.51 -17.67
N ALA A 12 -19.23 -5.82 -16.46
CA ALA A 12 -18.44 -5.73 -15.22
C ALA A 12 -17.61 -6.99 -14.92
N ALA A 13 -17.75 -8.05 -15.73
CA ALA A 13 -16.90 -9.23 -15.67
C ALA A 13 -15.73 -9.05 -16.65
N ALA A 14 -14.51 -8.94 -16.12
CA ALA A 14 -13.22 -8.92 -16.83
C ALA A 14 -12.61 -7.58 -17.28
N MET A 15 -12.83 -6.47 -16.56
CA MET A 15 -11.71 -5.53 -16.41
C MET A 15 -10.77 -6.10 -15.33
N ALA A 16 -9.82 -6.90 -15.80
CA ALA A 16 -8.66 -7.36 -15.05
C ALA A 16 -8.01 -6.19 -14.30
N ASP A 17 -7.26 -6.49 -13.24
CA ASP A 17 -6.58 -5.53 -12.37
C ASP A 17 -5.86 -4.42 -13.17
N VAL A 18 -6.57 -3.34 -13.47
CA VAL A 18 -6.11 -2.21 -14.28
C VAL A 18 -6.31 -0.98 -13.44
N ALA A 19 -5.27 -0.16 -13.34
CA ALA A 19 -5.31 1.15 -12.70
C ALA A 19 -5.48 2.23 -13.76
N GLU A 20 -6.34 3.22 -13.48
CA GLU A 20 -6.41 4.43 -14.28
C GLU A 20 -5.35 5.42 -13.78
N VAL A 21 -4.46 5.82 -14.68
CA VAL A 21 -3.29 6.62 -14.35
C VAL A 21 -3.40 8.01 -14.94
N PHE A 22 -3.33 9.01 -14.06
CA PHE A 22 -3.31 10.42 -14.41
C PHE A 22 -1.97 11.00 -14.01
N GLU A 23 -1.26 11.60 -14.96
CA GLU A 23 -0.06 12.37 -14.68
C GLU A 23 -0.41 13.85 -14.75
N CYS A 24 -0.13 14.57 -13.66
CA CYS A 24 -0.30 16.02 -13.59
C CYS A 24 1.00 16.67 -13.13
N GLU A 25 1.20 17.92 -13.53
CA GLU A 25 2.33 18.74 -13.14
C GLU A 25 1.85 20.07 -12.58
N GLY A 26 2.53 20.53 -11.56
CA GLY A 26 2.27 21.83 -10.96
C GLY A 26 3.04 22.00 -9.68
N ARG A 27 2.61 22.95 -8.87
CA ARG A 27 3.28 23.29 -7.62
C ARG A 27 2.22 23.52 -6.56
N PHE A 28 2.40 22.89 -5.40
CA PHE A 28 1.70 23.29 -4.19
C PHE A 28 2.49 24.42 -3.54
N SER A 29 1.82 25.36 -2.88
CA SER A 29 2.47 26.56 -2.32
C SER A 29 3.59 26.23 -1.32
N PHE A 30 3.38 25.18 -0.51
CA PHE A 30 4.36 24.68 0.46
C PHE A 30 5.54 23.93 -0.17
N LEU A 31 5.48 23.60 -1.47
CA LEU A 31 6.60 23.03 -2.22
C LEU A 31 7.40 24.15 -2.88
N ARG A 32 8.74 24.06 -2.80
CA ARG A 32 9.63 25.05 -3.42
C ARG A 32 9.67 24.96 -4.94
N GLU A 33 9.55 23.75 -5.46
CA GLU A 33 9.72 23.43 -6.88
C GLU A 33 8.45 22.78 -7.46
N PRO A 34 8.25 22.85 -8.80
CA PRO A 34 7.21 22.07 -9.45
C PRO A 34 7.47 20.57 -9.33
N HIS A 35 6.40 19.80 -9.12
CA HIS A 35 6.43 18.36 -9.01
C HIS A 35 5.49 17.72 -10.04
N ARG A 36 5.86 16.53 -10.50
CA ARG A 36 5.01 15.63 -11.26
C ARG A 36 4.33 14.69 -10.27
N PHE A 37 3.01 14.67 -10.34
CA PHE A 37 2.13 13.83 -9.54
C PHE A 37 1.54 12.75 -10.44
N ILE A 38 1.71 11.49 -10.04
CA ILE A 38 1.18 10.32 -10.76
C ILE A 38 0.10 9.69 -9.88
N PHE A 39 -1.15 9.90 -10.24
CA PHE A 39 -2.33 9.37 -9.56
C PHE A 39 -2.72 8.05 -10.20
N ARG A 40 -2.77 6.97 -9.42
CA ARG A 40 -3.23 5.65 -9.85
C ARG A 40 -4.50 5.31 -9.09
N VAL A 41 -5.63 5.35 -9.80
CA VAL A 41 -6.95 5.00 -9.27
C VAL A 41 -7.20 3.53 -9.55
N HIS A 42 -7.42 2.75 -8.49
CA HIS A 42 -7.69 1.32 -8.57
C HIS A 42 -9.19 1.04 -8.53
N SER A 43 -9.59 -0.16 -8.98
CA SER A 43 -10.98 -0.60 -9.02
C SER A 43 -11.64 -0.73 -7.64
N ASP A 44 -10.86 -0.85 -6.58
CA ASP A 44 -11.32 -0.86 -5.19
C ASP A 44 -11.45 0.56 -4.58
N SER A 45 -11.41 1.61 -5.41
CA SER A 45 -11.43 3.02 -5.00
C SER A 45 -10.22 3.47 -4.18
N SER A 46 -9.18 2.63 -4.05
CA SER A 46 -7.90 3.08 -3.50
C SER A 46 -7.18 3.98 -4.51
N LEU A 47 -6.50 4.99 -4.00
CA LEU A 47 -5.69 5.92 -4.78
C LEU A 47 -4.25 5.85 -4.29
N ARG A 48 -3.32 5.63 -5.23
CA ARG A 48 -1.89 5.80 -4.99
C ARG A 48 -1.42 7.08 -5.66
N VAL A 49 -0.67 7.90 -4.93
CA VAL A 49 -0.07 9.12 -5.47
C VAL A 49 1.44 9.02 -5.34
N GLU A 50 2.13 9.10 -6.47
CA GLU A 50 3.58 9.18 -6.52
C GLU A 50 3.97 10.61 -6.88
N ILE A 51 4.90 11.19 -6.11
CA ILE A 51 5.30 12.59 -6.26
C ILE A 51 6.79 12.61 -6.62
N LYS A 52 7.14 13.25 -7.73
CA LYS A 52 8.51 13.37 -8.22
C LYS A 52 8.84 14.83 -8.48
N PRO A 53 10.00 15.36 -8.07
CA PRO A 53 10.45 16.66 -8.53
C PRO A 53 10.47 16.69 -10.06
N VAL A 54 9.95 17.75 -10.68
CA VAL A 54 10.20 18.01 -12.09
C VAL A 54 11.63 18.51 -12.16
N ALA A 55 12.59 17.57 -12.23
CA ALA A 55 13.99 17.90 -12.40
C ALA A 55 14.08 18.99 -13.48
N SER A 56 14.60 20.15 -13.10
CA SER A 56 14.81 21.25 -14.05
C SER A 56 15.54 20.63 -15.24
N ALA A 57 14.87 20.61 -16.39
CA ALA A 57 15.37 19.98 -17.60
C ALA A 57 16.62 20.75 -18.02
N ASN A 58 17.79 20.38 -17.46
CA ASN A 58 19.16 20.81 -17.78
C ASN A 58 20.24 20.27 -16.81
N ARG A 59 20.10 19.05 -16.27
CA ARG A 59 21.29 18.29 -15.83
C ARG A 59 21.30 16.94 -16.55
N SER A 60 22.21 16.90 -17.52
CA SER A 60 22.51 15.84 -18.47
C SER A 60 22.48 14.43 -17.90
N ALA A 61 22.01 13.52 -18.76
CA ALA A 61 22.30 12.10 -18.77
C ALA A 61 23.63 11.72 -18.10
N ALA A 62 23.53 10.92 -17.05
CA ALA A 62 24.55 9.96 -16.65
C ALA A 62 23.81 8.73 -16.12
N ALA A 63 23.84 7.65 -16.90
CA ALA A 63 23.45 6.33 -16.46
C ALA A 63 24.30 5.95 -15.24
N VAL A 64 23.66 5.54 -14.14
CA VAL A 64 24.35 4.88 -13.03
C VAL A 64 23.61 3.58 -12.75
N ASP A 65 24.24 2.53 -13.24
CA ASP A 65 24.04 1.11 -12.97
C ASP A 65 24.29 0.82 -11.47
N PRO A 66 23.41 0.10 -10.74
CA PRO A 66 23.73 -0.33 -9.40
C PRO A 66 24.05 -1.84 -9.39
N ASP A 67 25.31 -2.18 -9.66
CA ASP A 67 25.90 -3.42 -9.12
C ASP A 67 27.30 -3.09 -8.57
N PRO A 68 27.50 -3.28 -7.26
CA PRO A 68 28.78 -3.75 -6.80
C PRO A 68 28.61 -5.01 -5.94
N ARG A 69 28.69 -6.16 -6.60
CA ARG A 69 29.23 -7.40 -6.02
C ARG A 69 30.59 -7.09 -5.35
N VAL A 70 30.62 -7.05 -4.03
CA VAL A 70 31.88 -7.16 -3.28
C VAL A 70 31.99 -8.58 -2.74
N ARG A 71 32.95 -9.31 -3.29
CA ARG A 71 33.41 -10.62 -2.87
C ARG A 71 34.87 -10.47 -2.45
N GLY A 72 35.19 -10.80 -1.19
CA GLY A 72 36.54 -10.85 -0.63
C GLY A 72 36.48 -10.73 0.90
N THR A 73 36.41 -11.85 1.61
CA THR A 73 37.52 -12.57 2.30
C THR A 73 38.01 -11.89 3.58
N ILE A 74 37.88 -12.68 4.65
CA ILE A 74 38.25 -12.48 6.05
C ILE A 74 39.78 -12.46 6.20
N GLU A 75 40.31 -11.56 7.05
CA GLU A 75 41.30 -11.83 8.11
C GLU A 75 41.70 -10.52 8.83
N ASP A 76 41.30 -10.46 10.12
CA ASP A 76 41.93 -9.93 11.35
C ASP A 76 42.72 -8.60 11.38
N ILE A 77 42.34 -7.70 12.31
CA ILE A 77 43.06 -7.41 13.58
C ILE A 77 42.45 -6.15 14.25
N ASP A 78 42.43 -6.23 15.59
CA ASP A 78 41.77 -5.42 16.61
C ASP A 78 42.14 -3.92 16.73
N ASP A 79 41.33 -3.26 17.57
CA ASP A 79 41.56 -2.02 18.33
C ASP A 79 41.52 -0.67 17.60
N VAL A 80 40.38 0.02 17.67
CA VAL A 80 40.29 1.39 18.25
C VAL A 80 38.86 1.64 18.79
N GLU A 81 38.65 1.37 20.08
CA GLU A 81 37.61 2.00 20.90
C GLU A 81 37.89 3.51 21.04
N GLN A 82 37.49 4.36 20.09
CA GLN A 82 37.45 5.82 20.34
C GLN A 82 36.73 6.64 19.25
N GLN A 83 35.44 6.40 19.00
CA GLN A 83 34.63 7.38 18.24
C GLN A 83 33.11 7.20 18.39
N GLN A 84 32.67 6.76 19.57
CA GLN A 84 31.26 6.53 19.87
C GLN A 84 30.87 7.16 21.21
N GLN A 85 31.14 8.47 21.36
CA GLN A 85 30.77 9.22 22.57
C GLN A 85 30.18 10.62 22.31
N ASP A 86 29.98 11.04 21.06
CA ASP A 86 29.47 12.40 20.74
C ASP A 86 28.09 12.43 20.04
N ALA A 87 27.27 11.39 20.18
CA ALA A 87 25.94 11.35 19.57
C ALA A 87 24.81 10.83 20.48
N LEU A 88 24.96 10.93 21.81
CA LEU A 88 24.00 10.31 22.74
C LEU A 88 23.50 11.17 23.93
N ASP A 89 23.80 12.47 24.04
CA ASP A 89 23.30 13.30 25.14
C ASP A 89 22.54 14.56 24.66
N ALA A 90 21.46 14.39 23.91
CA ALA A 90 20.55 15.51 23.61
C ALA A 90 19.07 15.10 23.44
N ILE A 91 18.52 14.37 24.42
CA ILE A 91 17.07 14.37 24.66
C ILE A 91 16.82 14.46 26.18
N ALA A 92 16.77 15.70 26.68
CA ALA A 92 15.92 16.23 27.77
C ALA A 92 16.67 17.21 28.72
N GLU A 93 16.22 18.48 28.70
CA GLU A 93 16.35 19.55 29.74
C GLU A 93 17.75 20.23 29.87
N ASP A 94 17.99 21.55 29.99
CA ASP A 94 17.20 22.78 30.16
C ASP A 94 18.10 24.04 29.87
N SER A 95 17.47 25.16 29.48
CA SER A 95 17.80 26.59 29.68
C SER A 95 19.13 27.29 29.24
N ALA A 96 18.94 28.23 28.30
CA ALA A 96 19.34 29.67 28.31
C ALA A 96 20.81 30.16 28.10
N MET A 97 20.89 31.14 27.17
CA MET A 97 21.84 32.27 26.99
C MET A 97 23.12 32.13 26.11
N HIS A 98 23.02 32.77 24.92
CA HIS A 98 24.01 33.62 24.19
C HIS A 98 25.31 32.95 23.66
N GLN A 99 25.75 33.12 22.40
CA GLN A 99 25.89 34.34 21.59
C GLN A 99 26.05 34.03 20.08
N GLN A 100 25.70 35.02 19.24
CA GLN A 100 25.81 35.12 17.77
C GLN A 100 27.24 34.92 17.20
N HIS A 101 27.36 34.30 16.01
CA HIS A 101 27.64 34.98 14.72
C HIS A 101 27.78 33.96 13.56
N ASP A 102 27.13 34.30 12.45
CA ASP A 102 27.41 34.03 11.03
C ASP A 102 27.88 32.65 10.57
N ALA A 103 27.06 31.99 9.73
CA ALA A 103 27.20 32.11 8.27
C ALA A 103 26.22 31.16 7.59
N ASP A 104 25.60 31.66 6.52
CA ASP A 104 24.84 30.90 5.53
C ASP A 104 25.56 29.61 5.16
N VAL A 105 24.97 28.47 5.53
CA VAL A 105 25.25 27.20 4.88
C VAL A 105 23.93 26.75 4.30
N ASP A 106 23.85 26.82 2.97
CA ASP A 106 22.94 26.10 2.09
C ASP A 106 22.89 24.63 2.52
N GLY A 107 22.04 24.32 3.50
CA GLY A 107 21.60 22.99 3.80
C GLY A 107 20.47 22.68 2.84
N GLU A 108 20.81 21.98 1.75
CA GLU A 108 19.86 21.27 0.91
C GLU A 108 18.82 20.60 1.83
N SER A 109 17.63 21.17 1.90
CA SER A 109 16.59 20.70 2.81
C SER A 109 16.10 19.38 2.21
N ASP A 110 16.71 18.29 2.67
CA ASP A 110 16.49 16.91 2.26
C ASP A 110 15.13 16.42 2.80
N ALA A 111 14.10 17.23 2.57
CA ALA A 111 12.74 16.99 3.01
C ALA A 111 12.13 15.94 2.09
N LYS A 112 11.83 14.79 2.67
CA LYS A 112 11.15 13.70 1.98
C LYS A 112 9.65 13.99 1.94
N LEU A 113 9.00 13.47 0.91
CA LEU A 113 7.59 13.68 0.65
C LEU A 113 6.94 12.35 0.26
N LEU A 114 5.82 12.01 0.88
CA LEU A 114 5.07 10.82 0.54
C LEU A 114 3.57 11.05 0.68
N ALA A 115 2.79 10.53 -0.26
CA ALA A 115 1.35 10.55 -0.20
C ALA A 115 0.79 9.21 0.31
N TYR A 116 -0.24 9.28 1.14
CA TYR A 116 -0.84 8.13 1.82
C TYR A 116 -2.35 8.35 2.03
N ASP A 117 -3.06 7.32 2.51
CA ASP A 117 -4.51 7.37 2.80
C ASP A 117 -5.36 7.85 1.60
N GLY A 118 -4.99 7.37 0.41
CA GLY A 118 -5.60 7.78 -0.84
C GLY A 118 -6.91 7.04 -1.16
N ARG A 119 -7.95 7.81 -1.51
CA ARG A 119 -9.26 7.36 -1.98
C ARG A 119 -9.70 8.15 -3.21
N ALA A 120 -10.41 7.49 -4.12
CA ALA A 120 -11.02 8.09 -5.28
C ALA A 120 -12.48 7.64 -5.41
N LEU A 121 -13.40 8.58 -5.54
CA LEU A 121 -14.81 8.34 -5.76
C LEU A 121 -15.19 8.84 -7.14
N VAL A 122 -15.90 8.03 -7.92
CA VAL A 122 -16.43 8.44 -9.22
C VAL A 122 -17.46 9.54 -9.01
N GLU A 123 -17.27 10.68 -9.68
CA GLU A 123 -18.20 11.79 -9.66
C GLU A 123 -19.41 11.45 -10.54
N MET A 124 -20.61 11.46 -9.96
CA MET A 124 -21.85 11.16 -10.67
C MET A 124 -22.41 12.44 -11.30
N PRO A 125 -22.77 12.43 -12.59
CA PRO A 125 -23.35 13.61 -13.23
C PRO A 125 -24.70 13.95 -12.57
N PRO A 126 -25.03 15.25 -12.41
CA PRO A 126 -26.16 15.72 -11.61
C PRO A 126 -27.56 15.29 -12.11
N GLN A 127 -27.68 14.65 -13.27
CA GLN A 127 -28.97 14.22 -13.85
C GLN A 127 -29.08 12.71 -14.09
N GLY A 128 -28.15 11.89 -13.60
CA GLY A 128 -28.26 10.41 -13.69
C GLY A 128 -28.19 9.82 -15.10
N ARG A 129 -28.19 10.64 -16.17
CA ARG A 129 -27.81 10.24 -17.53
C ARG A 129 -26.30 10.33 -17.65
N ARG A 130 -25.66 9.17 -17.50
CA ARG A 130 -24.28 8.99 -17.91
C ARG A 130 -24.29 8.82 -19.43
N ASP A 131 -23.76 9.80 -20.15
CA ASP A 131 -23.36 9.58 -21.53
C ASP A 131 -22.10 8.69 -21.46
N GLU A 132 -22.12 7.51 -22.07
CA GLU A 132 -20.98 6.57 -22.04
C GLU A 132 -19.71 7.18 -22.65
N THR A 133 -19.85 8.30 -23.36
CA THR A 133 -18.78 9.06 -23.99
C THR A 133 -18.12 10.09 -23.06
N GLN A 134 -18.70 10.44 -21.91
CA GLN A 134 -18.10 11.42 -21.01
C GLN A 134 -16.91 10.83 -20.24
N PRO A 135 -15.75 11.52 -20.20
CA PRO A 135 -14.62 11.06 -19.45
C PRO A 135 -14.94 11.01 -17.95
N LEU A 136 -14.52 9.92 -17.31
CA LEU A 136 -14.64 9.75 -15.87
C LEU A 136 -13.92 10.90 -15.14
N SER A 137 -14.63 11.48 -14.18
CA SER A 137 -14.09 12.44 -13.22
C SER A 137 -14.17 11.84 -11.82
N TYR A 138 -13.19 12.16 -11.00
CA TYR A 138 -13.05 11.62 -9.66
C TYR A 138 -12.99 12.75 -8.64
N VAL A 139 -13.70 12.57 -7.52
CA VAL A 139 -13.38 13.28 -6.29
C VAL A 139 -12.35 12.44 -5.54
N VAL A 140 -11.16 13.00 -5.37
CA VAL A 140 -10.02 12.34 -4.72
C VAL A 140 -9.72 12.96 -3.36
N HIS A 141 -9.33 12.10 -2.43
CA HIS A 141 -8.82 12.48 -1.11
C HIS A 141 -7.52 11.73 -0.87
N PHE A 142 -6.51 12.41 -0.36
CA PHE A 142 -5.28 11.79 0.14
C PHE A 142 -4.58 12.75 1.09
N LYS A 143 -3.58 12.25 1.79
CA LYS A 143 -2.70 13.06 2.64
C LYS A 143 -1.30 13.03 2.07
N ILE A 144 -0.58 14.12 2.28
CA ILE A 144 0.86 14.21 2.03
C ILE A 144 1.53 14.42 3.37
N VAL A 145 2.52 13.60 3.68
CA VAL A 145 3.44 13.86 4.78
C VAL A 145 4.78 14.31 4.20
N GLN A 146 5.31 15.39 4.78
CA GLN A 146 6.65 15.87 4.52
C GLN A 146 7.44 15.81 5.82
N TRP A 147 8.67 15.31 5.76
CA TRP A 147 9.53 15.20 6.94
C TRP A 147 11.00 15.36 6.56
N GLY A 148 11.80 15.84 7.49
CA GLY A 148 13.22 16.03 7.27
C GLY A 148 13.96 16.40 8.55
N ARG A 149 15.24 16.70 8.42
CA ARG A 149 16.06 17.25 9.51
C ARG A 149 16.13 18.77 9.38
N GLY A 150 15.86 19.47 10.48
CA GLY A 150 16.02 20.91 10.61
C GLY A 150 16.95 21.25 11.76
N ALA A 151 17.16 22.55 12.01
CA ALA A 151 18.05 23.04 13.06
C ALA A 151 17.66 22.57 14.48
N GLN A 152 16.39 22.24 14.71
CA GLN A 152 15.86 21.77 15.99
C GLN A 152 15.62 20.24 16.04
N GLY A 153 16.14 19.49 15.07
CA GLY A 153 15.96 18.04 14.97
C GLY A 153 14.99 17.62 13.86
N MET A 154 14.39 16.44 14.00
CA MET A 154 13.42 15.92 13.03
C MET A 154 12.13 16.73 13.08
N TRP A 155 11.64 17.14 11.91
CA TRP A 155 10.35 17.81 11.76
C TRP A 155 9.46 17.03 10.79
N SER A 156 8.16 17.19 10.94
CA SER A 156 7.17 16.66 10.00
C SER A 156 5.93 17.54 9.95
N GLN A 157 5.31 17.58 8.78
CA GLN A 157 4.02 18.23 8.55
C GLN A 157 3.13 17.31 7.71
N ILE A 158 1.82 17.38 7.96
CA ILE A 158 0.83 16.58 7.23
C ILE A 158 -0.20 17.51 6.63
N VAL A 159 -0.37 17.37 5.32
CA VAL A 159 -1.32 18.15 4.52
C VAL A 159 -2.41 17.22 4.01
N LYS A 160 -3.67 17.58 4.21
CA LYS A 160 -4.82 16.87 3.67
C LYS A 160 -5.24 17.51 2.35
N CYS A 161 -5.44 16.70 1.31
CA CYS A 161 -5.85 17.15 -0.01
C CYS A 161 -7.24 16.61 -0.37
N ILE A 162 -8.12 17.47 -0.88
CA ILE A 162 -9.40 17.10 -1.49
C ILE A 162 -9.51 17.81 -2.85
N ALA A 163 -9.73 17.07 -3.92
CA ALA A 163 -9.71 17.64 -5.26
C ALA A 163 -10.59 16.88 -6.26
N HIS A 164 -10.86 17.54 -7.38
CA HIS A 164 -11.39 16.92 -8.58
C HIS A 164 -10.23 16.53 -9.49
N LEU A 165 -10.27 15.32 -10.02
CA LEU A 165 -9.31 14.74 -10.95
C LEU A 165 -10.04 14.30 -12.21
N SER A 166 -9.61 14.79 -13.37
CA SER A 166 -10.23 14.47 -14.67
C SER A 166 -9.22 14.41 -15.80
N ARG A 167 -9.63 13.80 -16.92
CA ARG A 167 -8.82 13.68 -18.14
C ARG A 167 -8.78 14.94 -19.00
N GLU A 168 -9.49 15.99 -18.63
CA GLU A 168 -9.54 17.23 -19.40
C GLU A 168 -8.87 18.38 -18.66
N HIS A 169 -9.08 18.45 -17.35
CA HIS A 169 -8.67 19.58 -16.53
C HIS A 169 -7.48 19.27 -15.61
N GLY A 170 -6.97 18.02 -15.63
CA GLY A 170 -5.98 17.57 -14.67
C GLY A 170 -6.59 17.50 -13.28
N MET A 171 -5.97 18.17 -12.31
CA MET A 171 -6.41 18.12 -10.92
C MET A 171 -6.52 19.51 -10.31
N SER A 172 -7.64 19.81 -9.66
CA SER A 172 -7.82 21.07 -8.95
C SER A 172 -8.60 20.84 -7.66
N GLY A 173 -8.20 21.52 -6.60
CA GLY A 173 -8.82 21.32 -5.30
C GLY A 173 -8.22 22.19 -4.22
N ARG A 174 -8.39 21.74 -2.99
CA ARG A 174 -7.90 22.42 -1.79
C ARG A 174 -7.06 21.51 -0.94
N PHE A 175 -6.09 22.10 -0.27
CA PHE A 175 -5.39 21.42 0.81
C PHE A 175 -5.41 22.22 2.10
N THR A 176 -5.20 21.53 3.22
CA THR A 176 -5.18 22.12 4.56
C THR A 176 -4.16 21.37 5.42
N GLU A 177 -3.33 22.09 6.16
CA GLU A 177 -2.46 21.48 7.15
C GLU A 177 -3.27 20.93 8.33
N ILE A 178 -3.03 19.68 8.74
CA ILE A 178 -3.86 18.99 9.75
C ILE A 178 -3.69 19.61 11.16
N ARG A 179 -2.58 20.30 11.41
CA ARG A 179 -2.31 20.96 12.70
C ARG A 179 -2.83 22.39 12.76
N GLU A 180 -3.16 22.98 11.63
CA GLU A 180 -3.65 24.34 11.51
C GLU A 180 -5.17 24.37 11.34
N ASN A 181 -5.78 25.54 11.55
CA ASN A 181 -7.23 25.68 11.50
C ASN A 181 -7.73 25.49 10.06
N ALA A 182 -8.92 24.89 9.91
CA ALA A 182 -9.54 24.64 8.59
C ALA A 182 -9.83 25.90 7.77
N GLU A 183 -9.69 27.08 8.37
CA GLU A 183 -9.85 28.38 7.72
C GLU A 183 -8.66 28.75 6.81
N GLU A 184 -7.51 28.09 6.94
CA GLU A 184 -6.29 28.34 6.16
C GLU A 184 -6.16 27.38 4.96
N ALA A 185 -7.29 26.93 4.41
CA ALA A 185 -7.28 26.07 3.22
C ALA A 185 -6.80 26.84 1.98
N GLU A 186 -5.87 26.25 1.23
CA GLU A 186 -5.32 26.83 0.02
C GLU A 186 -5.77 26.08 -1.22
N ASP A 187 -6.15 26.83 -2.26
CA ASP A 187 -6.50 26.28 -3.57
C ASP A 187 -5.25 25.90 -4.37
N PHE A 188 -5.36 24.85 -5.19
CA PHE A 188 -4.33 24.47 -6.14
C PHE A 188 -4.90 23.96 -7.45
N ALA A 189 -4.08 24.04 -8.51
CA ALA A 189 -4.36 23.43 -9.80
C ALA A 189 -3.09 22.79 -10.36
N LEU A 190 -3.20 21.55 -10.80
CA LEU A 190 -2.17 20.77 -11.47
C LEU A 190 -2.61 20.53 -12.91
N ARG A 191 -1.77 20.93 -13.85
CA ARG A 191 -2.00 20.74 -15.28
C ARG A 191 -1.84 19.28 -15.64
N GLN A 192 -2.77 18.73 -16.41
CA GLN A 192 -2.62 17.38 -16.95
C GLN A 192 -1.45 17.28 -17.93
N VAL A 193 -0.73 16.16 -17.83
CA VAL A 193 0.38 15.79 -18.70
C VAL A 193 0.01 14.57 -19.54
N ALA A 194 -0.51 13.52 -18.90
CA ALA A 194 -0.85 12.28 -19.56
C ALA A 194 -1.98 11.55 -18.85
N HIS A 195 -2.66 10.69 -19.60
CA HIS A 195 -3.65 9.74 -19.09
C HIS A 195 -3.44 8.38 -19.77
N ARG A 196 -3.52 7.30 -19.01
CA ARG A 196 -3.44 5.93 -19.53
C ARG A 196 -4.08 4.91 -18.60
N LEU A 197 -4.29 3.71 -19.12
CA LEU A 197 -4.66 2.53 -18.34
C LEU A 197 -3.43 1.63 -18.19
N GLU A 198 -3.05 1.29 -16.96
CA GLU A 198 -1.93 0.38 -16.68
C GLU A 198 -2.46 -0.93 -16.07
N PRO A 199 -2.09 -2.11 -16.61
CA PRO A 199 -2.34 -3.36 -15.91
C PRO A 199 -1.52 -3.40 -14.62
N MET A 200 -2.07 -4.03 -13.59
CA MET A 200 -1.39 -4.28 -12.33
C MET A 200 -0.64 -5.60 -12.41
N ASP A 201 0.68 -5.53 -12.29
CA ASP A 201 1.53 -6.73 -12.34
C ASP A 201 1.35 -7.62 -11.11
N CYS A 202 1.19 -7.01 -9.93
CA CYS A 202 1.11 -7.71 -8.65
C CYS A 202 0.15 -7.00 -7.69
N PRO A 203 -1.14 -7.37 -7.66
CA PRO A 203 -2.06 -6.86 -6.65
C PRO A 203 -1.71 -7.44 -5.27
N LEU A 204 -1.97 -6.73 -4.17
CA LEU A 204 -1.85 -7.30 -2.83
C LEU A 204 -3.13 -8.03 -2.40
N HIS A 205 -4.31 -7.50 -2.74
CA HIS A 205 -5.60 -8.07 -2.36
C HIS A 205 -6.18 -9.04 -3.42
N PRO A 206 -6.78 -10.18 -3.01
CA PRO A 206 -6.78 -10.72 -1.64
C PRO A 206 -5.40 -11.28 -1.26
N LEU A 207 -5.14 -11.37 0.05
CA LEU A 207 -3.94 -12.04 0.55
C LEU A 207 -4.04 -13.54 0.29
N THR A 208 -2.93 -14.14 -0.15
CA THR A 208 -2.77 -15.58 -0.33
C THR A 208 -1.51 -16.08 0.38
N PRO A 209 -1.34 -17.39 0.61
CA PRO A 209 -0.08 -17.92 1.12
C PRO A 209 1.09 -17.52 0.21
N GLY A 210 2.25 -17.22 0.80
CA GLY A 210 3.39 -16.71 0.04
C GLY A 210 4.34 -15.82 0.83
N ARG A 211 5.27 -15.19 0.12
CA ARG A 211 6.23 -14.22 0.65
C ARG A 211 5.95 -12.84 0.04
N TYR A 212 5.96 -11.81 0.86
CA TYR A 212 5.65 -10.44 0.47
C TYR A 212 6.74 -9.50 0.99
N GLU A 213 7.22 -8.62 0.12
CA GLU A 213 8.14 -7.54 0.45
C GLU A 213 7.35 -6.23 0.32
N LEU A 214 7.25 -5.49 1.42
CA LEU A 214 6.49 -4.25 1.53
C LEU A 214 7.43 -3.11 1.91
N ARG A 215 7.16 -1.90 1.39
CA ARG A 215 7.88 -0.68 1.77
C ARG A 215 6.91 0.46 1.99
N GLY A 216 7.18 1.31 2.96
CA GLY A 216 6.39 2.52 3.14
C GLY A 216 6.73 3.20 4.46
N ILE A 217 5.70 3.70 5.14
CA ILE A 217 5.88 4.49 6.34
C ILE A 217 4.95 4.06 7.46
N THR A 218 5.39 4.28 8.70
CA THR A 218 4.51 4.41 9.85
C THR A 218 4.52 5.86 10.33
N ILE A 219 3.37 6.33 10.79
CA ILE A 219 3.20 7.70 11.29
C ILE A 219 2.59 7.60 12.69
N ALA A 220 3.32 8.06 13.70
CA ALA A 220 2.81 8.18 15.07
C ALA A 220 1.79 9.32 15.16
N GLU A 221 0.91 9.31 16.18
CA GLU A 221 -0.08 10.39 16.36
C GLU A 221 0.56 11.76 16.63
N ASN A 222 1.80 11.78 17.15
CA ASN A 222 2.60 13.00 17.28
C ASN A 222 3.25 13.43 15.93
N ALA A 223 2.82 12.84 14.82
CA ALA A 223 3.29 13.00 13.44
C ALA A 223 4.72 12.56 13.15
N PHE A 224 5.41 11.87 14.07
CA PHE A 224 6.73 11.33 13.77
C PHE A 224 6.62 10.22 12.71
N VAL A 225 7.52 10.25 11.71
CA VAL A 225 7.50 9.34 10.56
C VAL A 225 8.67 8.38 10.64
N TYR A 226 8.39 7.09 10.47
CA TYR A 226 9.40 6.05 10.30
C TYR A 226 9.22 5.43 8.92
N GLU A 227 10.29 5.40 8.13
CA GLU A 227 10.31 4.63 6.90
C GLU A 227 10.57 3.17 7.23
N CYS A 228 9.81 2.25 6.64
CA CYS A 228 9.91 0.83 6.97
C CYS A 228 10.00 -0.05 5.72
N ALA A 229 10.81 -1.09 5.82
CA ALA A 229 10.79 -2.24 4.93
C ALA A 229 10.33 -3.47 5.72
N VAL A 230 9.34 -4.20 5.20
CA VAL A 230 8.69 -5.32 5.89
C VAL A 230 8.68 -6.55 4.99
N ASN A 231 9.19 -7.66 5.50
CA ASN A 231 9.13 -8.96 4.86
C ASN A 231 8.13 -9.84 5.59
N LEU A 232 7.12 -10.36 4.88
CA LEU A 232 6.09 -11.22 5.43
C LEU A 232 6.10 -12.59 4.75
N THR A 233 5.92 -13.65 5.53
CA THR A 233 5.63 -15.00 5.06
C THR A 233 4.26 -15.41 5.59
N LEU A 234 3.32 -15.64 4.68
CA LEU A 234 1.94 -16.05 4.96
C LEU A 234 1.81 -17.55 4.72
N GLN A 235 1.47 -18.31 5.77
CA GLN A 235 1.29 -19.76 5.71
C GLN A 235 -0.18 -20.12 5.50
N SER A 236 -0.45 -21.25 4.83
CA SER A 236 -1.83 -21.69 4.52
C SER A 236 -2.70 -22.00 5.74
N ASN A 237 -2.10 -22.16 6.92
CA ASN A 237 -2.81 -22.35 8.19
C ASN A 237 -3.24 -21.02 8.86
N GLY A 238 -3.06 -19.88 8.19
CA GLY A 238 -3.38 -18.55 8.73
C GLY A 238 -2.30 -17.94 9.62
N MET A 239 -1.18 -18.61 9.86
CA MET A 239 -0.04 -18.03 10.58
C MET A 239 0.81 -17.15 9.67
N MET A 240 1.39 -16.10 10.24
CA MET A 240 2.38 -15.27 9.56
C MET A 240 3.64 -15.05 10.41
N SER A 241 4.77 -14.87 9.73
CA SER A 241 6.04 -14.51 10.33
C SER A 241 6.87 -13.64 9.39
N GLY A 242 7.94 -13.03 9.89
CA GLY A 242 8.83 -12.25 9.06
C GLY A 242 9.68 -11.26 9.84
N THR A 243 10.03 -10.15 9.19
CA THR A 243 10.84 -9.09 9.79
C THR A 243 10.40 -7.71 9.34
N SER A 244 10.65 -6.70 10.18
CA SER A 244 10.51 -5.29 9.86
C SER A 244 11.82 -4.57 10.15
N ARG A 245 12.19 -3.61 9.32
CA ARG A 245 13.35 -2.74 9.51
C ARG A 245 12.94 -1.30 9.31
N GLU A 246 13.15 -0.48 10.32
CA GLU A 246 13.03 0.97 10.22
C GLU A 246 14.27 1.53 9.50
N LEU A 247 14.09 2.40 8.53
CA LEU A 247 15.16 3.04 7.76
C LEU A 247 15.45 4.42 8.37
N PRO A 248 16.73 4.80 8.58
CA PRO A 248 17.96 4.14 8.12
C PRO A 248 18.57 3.13 9.12
N PHE A 249 17.85 2.74 10.16
CA PHE A 249 18.38 1.86 11.19
C PHE A 249 18.66 0.44 10.66
N MET A 250 19.73 -0.17 11.18
CA MET A 250 20.13 -1.52 10.76
C MET A 250 19.38 -2.62 11.51
N GLN A 251 18.66 -2.29 12.59
CA GLN A 251 17.98 -3.26 13.43
C GLN A 251 16.82 -3.92 12.68
N GLU A 252 16.94 -5.22 12.47
CA GLU A 252 15.89 -6.04 11.90
C GLU A 252 15.09 -6.72 13.02
N CYS A 253 13.83 -6.33 13.13
CA CYS A 253 12.95 -6.72 14.20
C CYS A 253 12.06 -7.89 13.75
N PRO A 254 12.04 -9.02 14.48
CA PRO A 254 11.19 -10.14 14.13
C PRO A 254 9.71 -9.81 14.35
N LEU A 255 8.86 -10.35 13.49
CA LEU A 255 7.41 -10.29 13.64
C LEU A 255 6.76 -11.66 13.51
N ALA A 256 5.64 -11.84 14.22
CA ALA A 256 4.80 -13.03 14.16
C ALA A 256 3.34 -12.67 14.44
N GLY A 257 2.42 -13.40 13.83
CA GLY A 257 1.00 -13.14 14.00
C GLY A 257 0.10 -14.03 13.16
N MET A 258 -1.08 -13.50 12.84
CA MET A 258 -2.12 -14.18 12.08
C MET A 258 -2.58 -13.36 10.87
N TRP A 259 -3.00 -14.04 9.82
CA TRP A 259 -3.54 -13.41 8.62
C TRP A 259 -4.80 -14.13 8.11
N THR A 260 -5.57 -13.39 7.33
CA THR A 260 -6.73 -13.83 6.57
C THR A 260 -6.70 -13.16 5.21
N ARG A 261 -7.58 -13.56 4.28
CA ARG A 261 -7.72 -12.91 2.96
C ARG A 261 -7.90 -11.39 3.03
N SER A 262 -8.55 -10.92 4.10
CA SER A 262 -9.00 -9.54 4.26
C SER A 262 -8.15 -8.72 5.22
N GLY A 263 -7.10 -9.30 5.83
CA GLY A 263 -6.31 -8.56 6.80
C GLY A 263 -5.31 -9.40 7.56
N LEU A 264 -4.41 -8.72 8.25
CA LEU A 264 -3.37 -9.31 9.07
C LEU A 264 -3.21 -8.58 10.41
N ASN A 265 -2.72 -9.30 11.40
CA ASN A 265 -2.30 -8.74 12.68
C ASN A 265 -0.99 -9.41 13.10
N TYR A 266 -0.04 -8.63 13.61
CA TYR A 266 1.22 -9.18 14.10
C TYR A 266 1.78 -8.37 15.27
N LEU A 267 2.62 -9.03 16.04
CA LEU A 267 3.47 -8.42 17.05
C LEU A 267 4.83 -8.14 16.44
N LEU A 268 5.36 -6.95 16.68
CA LEU A 268 6.73 -6.56 16.37
C LEU A 268 7.48 -6.33 17.67
N GLN A 269 8.65 -6.96 17.81
CA GLN A 269 9.52 -6.77 18.97
C GLN A 269 10.70 -5.89 18.58
N TYR A 270 10.80 -4.75 19.25
CA TYR A 270 11.85 -3.76 19.08
C TYR A 270 12.68 -3.68 20.36
N GLU A 271 14.00 -3.58 20.23
CA GLU A 271 14.90 -3.47 21.39
C GLU A 271 15.63 -2.12 21.38
N MET A 272 15.44 -1.33 22.43
CA MET A 272 16.07 -0.03 22.61
C MET A 272 16.80 0.00 23.95
N HIS A 273 18.09 0.34 23.97
CA HIS A 273 18.89 0.42 25.20
C HIS A 273 18.80 -0.84 26.09
N GLY A 274 18.72 -2.03 25.48
CA GLY A 274 18.57 -3.31 26.19
C GLY A 274 17.15 -3.61 26.70
N ASN A 275 16.18 -2.72 26.48
CA ASN A 275 14.77 -2.93 26.81
C ASN A 275 13.98 -3.38 25.58
N LYS A 276 13.17 -4.43 25.75
CA LYS A 276 12.30 -4.94 24.69
C LYS A 276 10.93 -4.29 24.78
N HIS A 277 10.53 -3.64 23.69
CA HIS A 277 9.23 -3.04 23.48
C HIS A 277 8.47 -3.89 22.45
N THR A 278 7.19 -4.15 22.73
CA THR A 278 6.33 -4.91 21.83
C THR A 278 5.23 -4.02 21.29
N TYR A 279 5.00 -4.08 19.98
CA TYR A 279 3.99 -3.30 19.29
C TYR A 279 3.04 -4.23 18.52
N ILE A 280 1.75 -3.91 18.57
CA ILE A 280 0.69 -4.63 17.86
C ILE A 280 0.37 -3.86 16.60
N TYR A 281 0.44 -4.54 15.45
CA TYR A 281 0.11 -4.00 14.14
C TYR A 281 -1.13 -4.67 13.58
N PHE A 282 -2.00 -3.89 12.95
CA PHE A 282 -3.17 -4.33 12.20
C PHE A 282 -3.11 -3.76 10.79
N GLY A 283 -3.31 -4.59 9.77
CA GLY A 283 -3.23 -4.19 8.38
C GLY A 283 -4.38 -4.75 7.56
N THR A 284 -4.95 -3.92 6.71
CA THR A 284 -5.98 -4.27 5.73
C THR A 284 -5.41 -4.07 4.32
N PRO A 285 -5.39 -5.12 3.48
CA PRO A 285 -4.86 -5.06 2.12
C PRO A 285 -5.85 -4.36 1.17
N PHE A 286 -5.32 -3.45 0.36
CA PHE A 286 -5.93 -2.89 -0.84
C PHE A 286 -5.26 -3.50 -2.08
N ARG A 287 -5.74 -3.14 -3.28
CA ARG A 287 -5.08 -3.56 -4.53
C ARG A 287 -3.59 -3.19 -4.56
N SER A 288 -3.22 -2.01 -4.06
CA SER A 288 -1.88 -1.43 -4.20
C SER A 288 -0.95 -1.55 -2.99
N GLY A 289 -1.48 -1.96 -1.84
CA GLY A 289 -0.72 -1.92 -0.59
C GLY A 289 -1.52 -2.30 0.65
N LEU A 290 -0.90 -2.15 1.81
CA LEU A 290 -1.44 -2.46 3.13
C LEU A 290 -1.57 -1.17 3.94
N GLN A 291 -2.74 -0.93 4.53
CA GLN A 291 -2.96 0.21 5.41
C GLN A 291 -3.50 -0.26 6.76
N GLY A 292 -3.23 0.49 7.82
CA GLY A 292 -3.83 0.19 9.12
C GLY A 292 -3.21 0.95 10.27
N THR A 293 -3.12 0.31 11.42
CA THR A 293 -2.77 0.95 12.69
C THR A 293 -1.74 0.14 13.46
N TRP A 294 -0.99 0.82 14.31
CA TRP A 294 -0.10 0.20 15.26
C TRP A 294 -0.20 0.87 16.63
N GLN A 295 0.14 0.13 17.68
CA GLN A 295 0.22 0.65 19.05
C GLN A 295 1.13 -0.19 19.92
N ASN A 296 1.71 0.41 20.95
CA ASN A 296 2.43 -0.31 21.98
C ASN A 296 1.49 -1.30 22.69
N SER A 297 1.91 -2.55 22.84
CA SER A 297 1.09 -3.61 23.45
C SER A 297 0.76 -3.32 24.91
N GLU A 298 1.63 -2.58 25.59
CA GLU A 298 1.50 -2.23 27.00
C GLU A 298 0.86 -0.86 27.21
N LEU A 299 0.43 -0.16 26.14
CA LEU A 299 -0.08 1.21 26.21
C LEU A 299 -1.22 1.37 27.23
N ARG A 300 -2.05 0.34 27.44
CA ARG A 300 -3.13 0.36 28.45
C ARG A 300 -2.60 0.41 29.89
N VAL A 301 -1.43 -0.16 30.12
CA VAL A 301 -0.78 -0.25 31.44
C VAL A 301 0.11 0.97 31.67
N ILE A 302 0.93 1.35 30.69
CA ILE A 302 1.87 2.48 30.82
C ILE A 302 1.21 3.84 30.55
N GLY A 303 0.11 3.88 29.79
CA GLY A 303 -0.50 5.12 29.32
C GLY A 303 -1.01 6.05 30.41
N ALA A 304 -1.36 5.53 31.60
CA ALA A 304 -1.75 6.36 32.75
C ALA A 304 -0.59 7.17 33.34
N ASN A 305 0.66 6.72 33.11
CA ASN A 305 1.88 7.34 33.65
C ASN A 305 2.63 8.15 32.59
N LEU A 306 2.21 8.10 31.33
CA LEU A 306 2.82 8.85 30.24
C LEU A 306 2.14 10.22 30.08
N GLY A 307 2.94 11.26 29.86
CA GLY A 307 2.41 12.54 29.40
C GLY A 307 1.72 12.41 28.03
N ALA A 308 0.82 13.34 27.70
CA ALA A 308 0.02 13.28 26.47
C ALA A 308 0.88 13.10 25.19
N ARG A 309 1.99 13.81 25.08
CA ARG A 309 2.91 13.72 23.94
C ARG A 309 3.61 12.37 23.83
N ALA A 310 3.99 11.78 24.96
CA ALA A 310 4.60 10.46 25.00
C ALA A 310 3.57 9.38 24.64
N SER A 311 2.34 9.48 25.14
CA SER A 311 1.27 8.55 24.75
C SER A 311 0.95 8.58 23.25
N GLN A 312 1.03 9.76 22.61
CA GLN A 312 0.85 9.89 21.16
C GLN A 312 2.01 9.32 20.33
N ALA A 313 3.19 9.15 20.92
CA ALA A 313 4.32 8.49 20.26
C ALA A 313 4.18 6.97 20.22
N GLU A 314 3.29 6.40 21.04
CA GLU A 314 3.14 4.94 21.25
C GLU A 314 2.00 4.33 20.42
N ARG A 315 1.45 5.07 19.46
CA ARG A 315 0.40 4.62 18.54
C ARG A 315 0.38 5.44 17.27
N GLY A 316 -0.17 4.85 16.21
CA GLY A 316 -0.24 5.52 14.93
C GLY A 316 -0.84 4.66 13.82
N ILE A 317 -0.51 5.06 12.60
CA ILE A 317 -0.95 4.40 11.36
C ILE A 317 0.24 3.83 10.60
N LEU A 318 -0.05 2.87 9.72
CA LEU A 318 0.89 2.32 8.75
C LEU A 318 0.33 2.46 7.34
N GLU A 319 1.20 2.74 6.40
CA GLU A 319 0.93 2.78 4.96
C GLU A 319 2.10 2.09 4.24
N PHE A 320 1.89 0.87 3.77
CA PHE A 320 2.89 0.12 3.03
C PHE A 320 2.43 -0.18 1.61
N GLN A 321 3.36 -0.10 0.68
CA GLN A 321 3.20 -0.45 -0.72
C GLN A 321 3.82 -1.81 -0.96
N LEU A 322 3.18 -2.58 -1.85
CA LEU A 322 3.74 -3.86 -2.29
C LEU A 322 4.90 -3.62 -3.25
N ASP A 323 6.09 -4.08 -2.87
CA ASP A 323 7.29 -4.08 -3.71
C ASP A 323 7.35 -5.37 -4.51
N LYS A 324 7.10 -6.52 -3.85
CA LYS A 324 7.19 -7.84 -4.46
C LYS A 324 6.33 -8.87 -3.75
N ALA A 325 5.73 -9.79 -4.51
CA ALA A 325 5.09 -10.98 -3.95
C ALA A 325 5.50 -12.26 -4.68
N VAL A 326 5.70 -13.32 -3.92
CA VAL A 326 5.88 -14.69 -4.39
C VAL A 326 4.78 -15.55 -3.74
N ARG A 327 3.73 -15.85 -4.49
CA ARG A 327 2.55 -16.55 -3.99
C ARG A 327 2.70 -18.07 -4.14
N VAL A 328 2.17 -18.82 -3.16
CA VAL A 328 2.20 -20.29 -3.13
C VAL A 328 0.83 -20.85 -3.50
N TRP A 329 0.78 -21.51 -4.65
CA TRP A 329 -0.45 -22.09 -5.17
C TRP A 329 -1.02 -23.13 -4.19
N SER A 330 -2.32 -23.00 -3.91
CA SER A 330 -3.01 -23.76 -2.87
C SER A 330 -4.48 -23.92 -3.25
N GLU A 331 -5.07 -25.02 -2.80
CA GLU A 331 -6.47 -25.39 -3.09
C GLU A 331 -7.44 -24.29 -2.68
N GLU A 332 -7.25 -23.68 -1.52
CA GLU A 332 -8.19 -22.68 -1.03
C GLU A 332 -8.13 -21.37 -1.87
N TYR A 333 -6.98 -21.05 -2.46
CA TYR A 333 -6.69 -19.75 -3.08
C TYR A 333 -6.53 -19.79 -4.60
N HIS A 334 -6.70 -20.95 -5.26
CA HIS A 334 -6.44 -21.09 -6.70
C HIS A 334 -7.25 -20.12 -7.58
N LYS A 335 -8.46 -19.73 -7.13
CA LYS A 335 -9.33 -18.76 -7.82
C LYS A 335 -8.84 -17.32 -7.75
N ASP A 336 -7.86 -17.03 -6.89
CA ASP A 336 -7.30 -15.70 -6.66
C ASP A 336 -6.01 -15.47 -7.46
N TYR A 337 -5.53 -16.50 -8.17
CA TYR A 337 -4.36 -16.39 -9.05
C TYR A 337 -4.72 -15.68 -10.37
N PRO A 338 -3.76 -14.97 -11.00
CA PRO A 338 -3.99 -14.31 -12.28
C PRO A 338 -4.59 -15.25 -13.33
N ALA A 339 -5.55 -14.75 -14.13
CA ALA A 339 -6.24 -15.55 -15.13
C ALA A 339 -5.27 -16.26 -16.09
N ALA A 340 -4.24 -15.54 -16.56
CA ALA A 340 -3.20 -16.10 -17.42
C ALA A 340 -2.46 -17.29 -16.79
N PHE A 341 -2.15 -17.22 -15.48
CA PHE A 341 -1.54 -18.35 -14.77
C PHE A 341 -2.49 -19.55 -14.74
N ARG A 342 -3.76 -19.30 -14.42
CA ARG A 342 -4.77 -20.36 -14.37
C ARG A 342 -4.99 -21.02 -15.73
N ASP A 343 -4.97 -20.25 -16.81
CA ASP A 343 -5.13 -20.76 -18.16
C ASP A 343 -3.93 -21.59 -18.61
N CYS A 344 -2.71 -21.15 -18.27
CA CYS A 344 -1.50 -21.93 -18.50
C CYS A 344 -1.54 -23.27 -17.77
N VAL A 345 -1.91 -23.28 -16.48
CA VAL A 345 -2.05 -24.52 -15.69
C VAL A 345 -3.12 -25.43 -16.30
N LYS A 346 -4.28 -24.88 -16.68
CA LYS A 346 -5.35 -25.63 -17.35
C LYS A 346 -4.86 -26.26 -18.66
N LEU A 347 -4.14 -25.52 -19.50
CA LEU A 347 -3.59 -26.01 -20.75
C LEU A 347 -2.60 -27.16 -20.51
N LEU A 348 -1.69 -27.01 -19.54
CA LEU A 348 -0.71 -28.03 -19.17
C LEU A 348 -1.38 -29.33 -18.69
N LEU A 349 -2.42 -29.20 -17.85
CA LEU A 349 -3.18 -30.35 -17.36
C LEU A 349 -3.90 -31.07 -18.52
N LEU A 350 -4.56 -30.33 -19.41
CA LEU A 350 -5.28 -30.91 -20.55
C LEU A 350 -4.34 -31.55 -21.59
N ALA A 351 -3.19 -30.95 -21.85
CA ALA A 351 -2.16 -31.54 -22.70
C ALA A 351 -1.62 -32.85 -22.09
N SER A 352 -1.35 -32.84 -20.79
CA SER A 352 -0.89 -34.04 -20.06
C SER A 352 -1.92 -35.18 -20.06
N HIS A 353 -3.22 -34.86 -20.07
CA HIS A 353 -4.28 -35.86 -20.28
C HIS A 353 -4.17 -36.50 -21.66
N ARG A 354 -4.11 -35.67 -22.71
CA ARG A 354 -4.16 -36.10 -24.10
C ARG A 354 -2.99 -37.01 -24.44
N ASP A 355 -1.82 -36.68 -23.91
CA ASP A 355 -0.58 -37.38 -24.20
C ASP A 355 -0.36 -38.58 -23.25
N GLY A 356 -1.32 -38.90 -22.38
CA GLY A 356 -1.28 -40.06 -21.47
C GLY A 356 -0.25 -39.96 -20.35
N ILE A 357 0.33 -38.77 -20.13
CA ILE A 357 1.36 -38.50 -19.11
C ILE A 357 0.74 -38.53 -17.72
N LEU A 358 -0.48 -37.98 -17.58
CA LEU A 358 -1.19 -37.89 -16.32
C LEU A 358 -2.20 -39.05 -16.18
N PRO A 359 -1.99 -39.99 -15.23
CA PRO A 359 -2.89 -41.13 -15.04
C PRO A 359 -4.35 -40.71 -14.79
N ASN A 360 -5.29 -41.43 -15.42
CA ASN A 360 -6.73 -41.14 -15.33
C ASN A 360 -7.27 -41.05 -13.90
N HIS A 361 -6.73 -41.85 -12.97
CA HIS A 361 -7.19 -41.86 -11.58
C HIS A 361 -6.83 -40.59 -10.79
N LEU A 362 -5.88 -39.78 -11.27
CA LEU A 362 -5.51 -38.51 -10.62
C LEU A 362 -6.42 -37.34 -11.01
N TRP A 363 -7.25 -37.50 -12.05
CA TRP A 363 -8.14 -36.45 -12.52
C TRP A 363 -9.21 -36.06 -11.52
N SER A 364 -9.73 -37.01 -10.73
CA SER A 364 -10.66 -36.71 -9.64
C SER A 364 -10.01 -35.81 -8.60
N SER A 365 -8.76 -36.08 -8.21
CA SER A 365 -7.99 -35.26 -7.27
C SER A 365 -7.69 -33.87 -7.85
N ILE A 366 -7.37 -33.78 -9.14
CA ILE A 366 -7.11 -32.51 -9.81
C ILE A 366 -8.37 -31.66 -9.90
N VAL A 367 -9.51 -32.25 -10.27
CA VAL A 367 -10.80 -31.55 -10.32
C VAL A 367 -11.25 -31.13 -8.92
N SER A 368 -11.00 -31.95 -7.89
CA SER A 368 -11.25 -31.56 -6.49
C SER A 368 -10.39 -30.34 -6.11
N TYR A 369 -9.09 -30.38 -6.40
CA TYR A 369 -8.14 -29.32 -6.03
C TYR A 369 -8.38 -28.00 -6.78
N CYS A 370 -8.67 -28.09 -8.08
CA CYS A 370 -8.89 -26.94 -8.96
C CYS A 370 -10.35 -26.43 -8.91
N GLY A 371 -11.27 -27.21 -8.34
CA GLY A 371 -12.69 -26.97 -8.48
C GLY A 371 -13.23 -27.22 -9.90
N TYR A 372 -14.46 -27.71 -9.97
CA TYR A 372 -15.12 -28.06 -11.23
C TYR A 372 -15.27 -26.86 -12.19
N ASP A 373 -15.54 -25.67 -11.64
CA ASP A 373 -15.79 -24.44 -12.43
C ASP A 373 -14.59 -23.99 -13.27
N TRP A 374 -13.38 -24.42 -12.91
CA TRP A 374 -12.16 -24.09 -13.66
C TRP A 374 -12.12 -24.80 -15.02
N PHE A 375 -12.69 -26.00 -15.12
CA PHE A 375 -12.72 -26.77 -16.36
C PHE A 375 -13.94 -26.46 -17.23
N ARG A 376 -14.99 -25.83 -16.69
CA ARG A 376 -16.15 -25.42 -17.50
C ARG A 376 -15.75 -24.36 -18.52
N SER A 377 -16.25 -24.49 -19.74
CA SER A 377 -16.11 -23.45 -20.77
C SER A 377 -16.98 -22.24 -20.43
N ASP A 378 -16.62 -21.05 -20.89
CA ASP A 378 -17.42 -19.84 -20.65
C ASP A 378 -18.80 -19.94 -21.33
N LEU A 379 -18.90 -20.72 -22.42
CA LEU A 379 -20.16 -21.09 -23.03
C LEU A 379 -21.04 -21.91 -22.05
N GLN A 380 -20.48 -22.89 -21.35
CA GLN A 380 -21.20 -23.65 -20.32
C GLN A 380 -21.55 -22.82 -19.08
N LYS A 381 -20.72 -21.85 -18.69
CA LYS A 381 -21.02 -20.93 -17.58
C LYS A 381 -22.19 -20.00 -17.91
N SER A 382 -22.27 -19.53 -19.16
CA SER A 382 -23.39 -18.69 -19.63
C SER A 382 -24.73 -19.44 -19.73
N LEU A 383 -24.67 -20.78 -19.82
CA LEU A 383 -25.83 -21.65 -20.03
C LEU A 383 -26.38 -22.27 -18.73
N THR A 384 -25.69 -22.15 -17.60
CA THR A 384 -26.25 -22.54 -16.29
C THR A 384 -26.81 -21.33 -15.55
N PRO A 385 -28.14 -21.14 -15.50
CA PRO A 385 -28.73 -20.19 -14.58
C PRO A 385 -28.52 -20.67 -13.13
N ASN A 386 -28.31 -19.73 -12.22
CA ASN A 386 -28.21 -19.96 -10.78
C ASN A 386 -29.32 -20.91 -10.30
N GLU A 387 -28.99 -22.16 -10.01
CA GLU A 387 -29.87 -23.07 -9.28
C GLU A 387 -29.90 -22.63 -7.81
N THR A 388 -30.94 -21.86 -7.51
CA THR A 388 -31.80 -21.91 -6.31
C THR A 388 -31.14 -21.87 -4.92
N LYS A 389 -31.09 -20.67 -4.35
CA LYS A 389 -31.59 -20.45 -2.98
C LYS A 389 -33.11 -20.40 -3.07
N ASP A 390 -33.77 -21.51 -2.82
CA ASP A 390 -35.15 -21.57 -2.33
C ASP A 390 -35.42 -23.01 -1.92
N SER A 391 -35.20 -23.29 -0.64
CA SER A 391 -35.74 -24.47 0.03
C SER A 391 -36.36 -24.03 1.35
N ASP A 392 -37.32 -23.11 1.27
CA ASP A 392 -38.41 -23.03 2.23
C ASP A 392 -39.52 -23.95 1.71
N ILE A 393 -39.58 -25.19 2.21
CA ILE A 393 -40.80 -25.99 2.12
C ILE A 393 -41.17 -26.41 3.54
N GLU A 394 -42.26 -25.81 3.98
CA GLU A 394 -43.07 -26.12 5.15
C GLU A 394 -43.22 -27.62 5.38
N ALA A 395 -42.75 -28.10 6.52
CA ALA A 395 -43.18 -29.36 7.08
C ALA A 395 -44.50 -29.14 7.85
N THR A 396 -45.63 -29.30 7.16
CA THR A 396 -46.94 -29.49 7.81
C THR A 396 -47.01 -30.87 8.48
N ASN A 397 -47.25 -30.87 9.79
CA ASN A 397 -47.76 -31.99 10.59
C ASN A 397 -49.05 -32.55 9.95
N VAL A 398 -49.31 -33.87 9.90
CA VAL A 398 -50.06 -34.74 10.85
C VAL A 398 -50.55 -35.94 9.98
N PRO A 399 -50.78 -37.18 10.48
CA PRO A 399 -50.86 -37.65 11.87
C PRO A 399 -49.76 -38.60 12.34
#